data_AF-A0AAU9IMJ0-F1
#
_entry.id   AF-A0AAU9IMJ0-F1
#
_cell.length_a   1.000
_cell.length_b   1.000
_cell.length_c   1.000
_cell.angle_alpha   90.00
_cell.angle_beta   90.00
_cell.angle_gamma   90.00
#
_symmetry.space_group_name_H-M   'P 1'
#
loop_
_entity.id
_entity.type
_entity.pdbx_description
1 polymer ?
#
loop_
_entity_poly.entity_id
_entity_poly.type
_entity_poly.pdbx_seq_one_letter_code
_entity_poly.pdbx_strand_id
1 'polypeptide(L)'
;MSIIFARLIINSTDKGINAFVVPIRDSQTHDPLPGVIIGDCGKKIGLDGIDNRFILFKNYRVPYDSLLDKFSSITEDGKFKSSIKNKEKRLGIMMVGLIGGRSAVVCAAGQNMKTGLIAALRFSAVRRQFSSTEAENAVLDYPLQQYKLIPHLANVLAIRSIYLWLNTNLPVIQQKIDENPEGLEVSEFHAILSACKGVSTWYANSCLKHCREATGGLGYSAYSNIGRIMMNANIGVAWEGDNGVLIQQTGKFILKQFQRTFKGHVINAPTLKCIQVDHEKVMQFKAKFENSEQLENENTVLS
;
A
#
# COMPACT_ATOMS: atom_id res chain seq x y z
N MET A 1 -1.73 -0.48 26.45
CA MET A 1 -3.07 -0.54 25.81
C MET A 1 -2.87 -0.82 24.32
N SER A 2 -3.82 -1.43 23.63
CA SER A 2 -3.75 -1.75 22.20
C SER A 2 -5.13 -1.70 21.54
N ILE A 3 -5.19 -1.51 20.22
CA ILE A 3 -6.43 -1.63 19.44
C ILE A 3 -6.48 -3.05 18.86
N ILE A 4 -7.47 -3.83 19.28
CA ILE A 4 -7.66 -5.21 18.85
C ILE A 4 -8.84 -5.28 17.90
N PHE A 5 -8.61 -5.81 16.69
CA PHE A 5 -9.68 -6.14 15.76
C PHE A 5 -10.16 -7.58 16.02
N ALA A 6 -11.44 -7.75 16.33
CA ALA A 6 -12.03 -9.05 16.62
C ALA A 6 -13.45 -9.14 16.06
N ARG A 7 -13.94 -10.38 15.84
CA ARG A 7 -15.34 -10.61 15.48
C ARG A 7 -16.24 -10.28 16.65
N LEU A 8 -17.20 -9.38 16.46
CA LEU A 8 -18.22 -9.08 17.44
C LEU A 8 -19.33 -10.12 17.35
N ILE A 9 -19.55 -10.88 18.42
CA ILE A 9 -20.59 -11.92 18.49
C ILE A 9 -21.61 -11.50 19.56
N ILE A 10 -22.89 -11.37 19.17
CA ILE A 10 -23.99 -11.01 20.07
C ILE A 10 -25.09 -12.05 19.91
N ASN A 11 -25.50 -12.72 21.00
CA ASN A 11 -26.50 -13.80 20.97
C ASN A 11 -26.22 -14.82 19.86
N SER A 12 -24.97 -15.32 19.82
CA SER A 12 -24.45 -16.26 18.80
C SER A 12 -24.47 -15.76 17.36
N THR A 13 -24.75 -14.48 17.12
CA THR A 13 -24.75 -13.87 15.79
C THR A 13 -23.49 -13.07 15.54
N ASP A 14 -22.77 -13.39 14.45
CA ASP A 14 -21.58 -12.67 14.00
C ASP A 14 -21.96 -11.32 13.34
N LYS A 15 -21.46 -10.22 13.92
CA LYS A 15 -21.65 -8.84 13.45
C LYS A 15 -20.42 -8.30 12.71
N GLY A 16 -19.50 -9.16 12.30
CA GLY A 16 -18.27 -8.80 11.60
C GLY A 16 -17.17 -8.29 12.52
N ILE A 17 -16.06 -7.87 11.90
CA ILE A 17 -14.88 -7.37 12.59
C ILE A 17 -15.15 -5.97 13.12
N ASN A 18 -14.84 -5.74 14.39
CA ASN A 18 -14.90 -4.44 15.07
C ASN A 18 -13.61 -4.21 15.85
N ALA A 19 -13.35 -2.95 16.23
CA ALA A 19 -12.15 -2.55 16.93
C ALA A 19 -12.43 -2.30 18.42
N PHE A 20 -11.54 -2.79 19.28
CA PHE A 20 -11.66 -2.70 20.73
C PHE A 20 -10.39 -2.10 21.32
N VAL A 21 -10.53 -1.16 22.27
CA VAL A 21 -9.43 -0.63 23.07
C VAL A 21 -9.20 -1.56 24.24
N VAL A 22 -8.07 -2.26 24.23
CA VAL A 22 -7.79 -3.37 25.16
C VAL A 22 -6.54 -3.05 25.99
N PRO A 23 -6.64 -2.98 27.33
CA PRO A 23 -5.45 -2.98 28.17
C PRO A 23 -4.76 -4.35 28.06
N ILE A 24 -3.44 -4.36 27.86
CA ILE A 24 -2.69 -5.61 27.61
C ILE A 24 -1.53 -5.81 28.58
N ARG A 25 -1.16 -4.77 29.32
CA ARG A 25 -0.12 -4.75 30.33
C ARG A 25 -0.57 -3.87 31.48
N ASP A 26 -0.11 -4.21 32.67
CA ASP A 26 -0.22 -3.35 33.84
C ASP A 26 0.59 -2.06 33.63
N SER A 27 0.06 -0.91 34.08
CA SER A 27 0.66 0.39 33.79
C SER A 27 1.88 0.72 34.64
N GLN A 28 2.07 0.03 35.77
CA GLN A 28 3.17 0.27 36.70
C GLN A 28 4.30 -0.75 36.51
N THR A 29 3.95 -2.03 36.49
CA THR A 29 4.90 -3.15 36.40
C THR A 29 5.27 -3.49 34.96
N HIS A 30 4.43 -3.10 34.00
CA HIS A 30 4.54 -3.47 32.59
C HIS A 30 4.35 -4.97 32.31
N ASP A 31 3.95 -5.76 33.29
CA ASP A 31 3.66 -7.19 33.12
C ASP A 31 2.38 -7.40 32.30
N PRO A 32 2.28 -8.47 31.49
CA PRO A 32 1.03 -8.83 30.82
C PRO A 32 -0.11 -9.02 31.83
N LEU A 33 -1.29 -8.50 31.52
CA LEU A 33 -2.46 -8.67 32.40
C LEU A 33 -2.92 -10.14 32.43
N PRO A 34 -3.55 -10.60 33.54
CA PRO A 34 -4.06 -11.97 33.63
C PRO A 34 -4.97 -12.33 32.45
N GLY A 35 -4.66 -13.43 31.77
CA GLY A 35 -5.37 -13.87 30.56
C GLY A 35 -4.84 -13.27 29.24
N VAL A 36 -3.83 -12.40 29.28
CA VAL A 36 -3.12 -11.87 28.11
C VAL A 36 -1.75 -12.55 27.99
N ILE A 37 -1.48 -13.19 26.86
CA ILE A 37 -0.19 -13.82 26.57
C ILE A 37 0.47 -13.03 25.44
N ILE A 38 1.66 -12.49 25.69
CA ILE A 38 2.41 -11.67 24.73
C ILE A 38 3.84 -12.17 24.65
N GLY A 39 4.35 -12.34 23.43
CA GLY A 39 5.75 -12.68 23.20
C GLY A 39 6.28 -12.03 21.93
N ASP A 40 7.61 -12.01 21.81
CA ASP A 40 8.32 -11.50 20.64
C ASP A 40 8.23 -12.50 19.48
N CYS A 41 8.01 -12.02 18.25
CA CYS A 41 8.03 -12.83 17.04
C CYS A 41 9.45 -13.23 16.61
N GLY A 42 10.48 -12.63 17.21
CA GLY A 42 11.88 -12.96 17.01
C GLY A 42 12.53 -12.20 15.85
N LYS A 43 13.55 -12.86 15.29
CA LYS A 43 14.43 -12.28 14.27
C LYS A 43 13.67 -12.00 12.97
N LYS A 44 13.91 -10.83 12.37
CA LYS A 44 13.33 -10.41 11.10
C LYS A 44 14.44 -10.25 10.04
N ILE A 45 14.02 -10.17 8.77
CA ILE A 45 14.94 -9.91 7.65
C ILE A 45 15.51 -8.48 7.72
N GLY A 46 14.72 -7.54 8.25
CA GLY A 46 15.10 -6.16 8.51
C GLY A 46 14.24 -5.57 9.62
N LEU A 47 14.54 -4.33 10.01
CA LEU A 47 13.84 -3.60 11.08
C LEU A 47 13.85 -4.34 12.43
N ASP A 48 14.97 -4.97 12.79
CA ASP A 48 15.08 -5.72 14.06
C ASP A 48 14.86 -4.87 15.31
N GLY A 49 15.03 -3.55 15.22
CA GLY A 49 14.72 -2.63 16.32
C GLY A 49 13.23 -2.45 16.60
N ILE A 50 12.33 -3.06 15.81
CA ILE A 50 10.88 -3.06 16.04
C ILE A 50 10.50 -4.36 16.74
N ASP A 51 9.85 -4.27 17.91
CA ASP A 51 9.41 -5.40 18.72
C ASP A 51 8.05 -5.94 18.24
N ASN A 52 8.02 -6.50 17.03
CA ASN A 52 6.82 -7.19 16.55
C ASN A 52 6.48 -8.37 17.48
N ARG A 53 5.25 -8.38 17.99
CA ARG A 53 4.79 -9.34 18.99
C ARG A 53 3.56 -10.11 18.53
N PHE A 54 3.45 -11.35 19.01
CA PHE A 54 2.20 -12.07 19.01
C PHE A 54 1.42 -11.77 20.30
N ILE A 55 0.09 -11.83 20.22
CA ILE A 55 -0.80 -11.61 21.36
C ILE A 55 -1.91 -12.67 21.32
N LEU A 56 -2.15 -13.35 22.44
CA LEU A 56 -3.28 -14.24 22.65
C LEU A 56 -4.10 -13.79 23.86
N PHE A 57 -5.42 -13.99 23.77
CA PHE A 57 -6.35 -13.71 24.85
C PHE A 57 -7.02 -15.01 25.30
N LYS A 58 -6.94 -15.33 26.59
CA LYS A 58 -7.56 -16.49 27.21
C LYS A 58 -8.72 -16.03 28.10
N ASN A 59 -9.94 -16.06 27.56
CA ASN A 59 -11.16 -15.61 28.26
C ASN A 59 -10.99 -14.22 28.91
N TYR A 60 -10.23 -13.34 28.25
CA TYR A 60 -9.93 -12.00 28.75
C TYR A 60 -11.15 -11.10 28.65
N ARG A 61 -11.49 -10.42 29.75
CA ARG A 61 -12.67 -9.55 29.83
C ARG A 61 -12.22 -8.10 29.78
N VAL A 62 -12.92 -7.32 28.98
CA VAL A 62 -12.79 -5.87 28.93
C VAL A 62 -14.14 -5.21 29.19
N PRO A 63 -14.15 -3.97 29.72
CA PRO A 63 -15.36 -3.19 29.83
C PRO A 63 -16.11 -3.04 28.50
N TYR A 64 -17.42 -2.88 28.58
CA TYR A 64 -18.28 -2.77 27.40
C TYR A 64 -17.95 -1.56 26.50
N ASP A 65 -17.59 -0.44 27.12
CA ASP A 65 -17.12 0.81 26.51
C ASP A 65 -15.74 0.69 25.83
N SER A 66 -15.13 -0.49 25.85
CA SER A 66 -13.92 -0.77 25.08
C SER A 66 -14.18 -0.84 23.57
N LEU A 67 -15.44 -0.99 23.11
CA LEU A 67 -15.79 -0.98 21.70
C LEU A 67 -15.66 0.43 21.10
N LEU A 68 -14.89 0.57 20.01
CA LEU A 68 -14.88 1.81 19.23
C LEU A 68 -16.15 1.90 18.37
N ASP A 69 -17.10 2.73 18.81
CA ASP A 69 -18.51 2.60 18.43
C ASP A 69 -19.01 3.57 17.35
N LYS A 70 -18.12 4.38 16.75
CA LYS A 70 -18.44 5.40 15.72
C LYS A 70 -19.36 4.88 14.60
N PHE A 71 -19.13 3.66 14.11
CA PHE A 71 -19.91 3.06 13.02
C PHE A 71 -20.81 1.91 13.48
N SER A 72 -20.51 1.31 14.62
CA SER A 72 -21.23 0.15 15.16
C SER A 72 -21.18 0.20 16.66
N SER A 73 -22.34 0.37 17.26
CA SER A 73 -22.53 0.41 18.69
C SER A 73 -23.39 -0.76 19.14
N ILE A 74 -23.36 -0.97 20.45
CA ILE A 74 -24.34 -1.79 21.13
C ILE A 74 -25.18 -0.80 21.96
N THR A 75 -26.44 -1.10 22.19
CA THR A 75 -27.32 -0.31 23.06
C THR A 75 -27.27 -0.85 24.50
N GLU A 76 -27.76 -0.08 25.47
CA GLU A 76 -27.80 -0.50 26.88
C GLU A 76 -28.60 -1.80 27.09
N ASP A 77 -29.61 -2.07 26.26
CA ASP A 77 -30.37 -3.34 26.24
C ASP A 77 -29.69 -4.47 25.45
N GLY A 78 -28.41 -4.30 25.07
CA GLY A 78 -27.59 -5.32 24.43
C GLY A 78 -27.85 -5.54 22.93
N LYS A 79 -28.56 -4.64 22.26
CA LYS A 79 -28.86 -4.76 20.82
C LYS A 79 -27.79 -4.11 19.97
N PHE A 80 -27.47 -4.75 18.85
CA PHE A 80 -26.53 -4.21 17.87
C PHE A 80 -27.16 -3.08 17.04
N LYS A 81 -26.45 -1.96 16.90
CA LYS A 81 -26.82 -0.83 16.05
C LYS A 81 -25.64 -0.44 15.17
N SER A 82 -25.89 -0.15 13.89
CA SER A 82 -24.83 0.26 12.96
C SER A 82 -25.36 1.28 11.95
N SER A 83 -24.57 2.33 11.68
CA SER A 83 -24.88 3.29 10.62
C SER A 83 -24.65 2.70 9.23
N ILE A 84 -23.81 1.66 9.12
CA ILE A 84 -23.52 0.94 7.87
C ILE A 84 -24.09 -0.49 7.98
N LYS A 85 -25.11 -0.80 7.18
CA LYS A 85 -25.84 -2.09 7.29
C LYS A 85 -24.98 -3.30 6.89
N ASN A 86 -24.30 -3.24 5.75
CA ASN A 86 -23.50 -4.34 5.24
C ASN A 86 -22.17 -4.47 6.01
N LYS A 87 -21.88 -5.67 6.54
CA LYS A 87 -20.73 -5.91 7.41
C LYS A 87 -19.38 -5.82 6.67
N GLU A 88 -19.31 -6.25 5.41
CA GLU A 88 -18.11 -6.17 4.57
C GLU A 88 -17.77 -4.72 4.23
N LYS A 89 -18.80 -3.92 3.90
CA LYS A 89 -18.67 -2.49 3.61
C LYS A 89 -18.23 -1.71 4.83
N ARG A 90 -18.77 -2.04 6.00
CA ARG A 90 -18.35 -1.44 7.27
C ARG A 90 -16.87 -1.71 7.56
N LEU A 91 -16.40 -2.95 7.37
CA LEU A 91 -14.98 -3.27 7.49
C LEU A 91 -14.14 -2.45 6.49
N GLY A 92 -14.59 -2.33 5.24
CA GLY A 92 -13.94 -1.49 4.24
C GLY A 92 -13.78 -0.04 4.70
N ILE A 93 -14.82 0.55 5.29
CA ILE A 93 -14.80 1.92 5.85
C ILE A 93 -13.88 2.02 7.07
N MET A 94 -13.89 1.04 7.98
CA MET A 94 -12.93 1.02 9.09
C MET A 94 -11.48 0.96 8.61
N MET A 95 -11.22 0.25 7.51
CA MET A 95 -9.91 0.14 6.88
C MET A 95 -9.49 1.40 6.12
N VAL A 96 -10.38 2.36 5.89
CA VAL A 96 -10.03 3.69 5.35
C VAL A 96 -9.04 4.41 6.27
N GLY A 97 -9.04 4.11 7.58
CA GLY A 97 -8.02 4.61 8.52
C GLY A 97 -6.58 4.28 8.11
N LEU A 98 -6.36 3.27 7.26
CA LEU A 98 -5.05 2.91 6.72
C LEU A 98 -4.53 3.90 5.66
N ILE A 99 -5.35 4.87 5.22
CA ILE A 99 -4.92 5.91 4.27
C ILE A 99 -3.70 6.68 4.80
N GLY A 100 -3.67 7.02 6.09
CA GLY A 100 -2.51 7.67 6.70
C GLY A 100 -1.26 6.79 6.63
N GLY A 101 -1.39 5.51 7.02
CA GLY A 101 -0.30 4.53 6.98
C GLY A 101 0.26 4.35 5.57
N ARG A 102 -0.61 4.19 4.57
CA ARG A 102 -0.19 4.06 3.16
C ARG A 102 0.52 5.30 2.63
N SER A 103 0.08 6.49 2.99
CA SER A 103 0.78 7.74 2.63
C SER A 103 2.20 7.77 3.23
N ALA A 104 2.34 7.37 4.50
CA ALA A 104 3.65 7.25 5.15
C ALA A 104 4.55 6.22 4.45
N VAL A 105 4.00 5.09 3.98
CA VAL A 105 4.74 4.08 3.21
C VAL A 105 5.23 4.64 1.87
N VAL A 106 4.42 5.43 1.15
CA VAL A 106 4.85 6.11 -0.08
C VAL A 106 6.02 7.06 0.20
N CYS A 107 5.94 7.83 1.28
CA CYS A 107 7.03 8.70 1.73
C CYS A 107 8.31 7.91 2.00
N ALA A 108 8.22 6.86 2.82
CA ALA A 108 9.34 6.00 3.19
C ALA A 108 10.00 5.35 1.96
N ALA A 109 9.20 4.87 1.00
CA ALA A 109 9.69 4.33 -0.26
C ALA A 109 10.56 5.35 -1.01
N GLY A 110 10.08 6.59 -1.16
CA GLY A 110 10.83 7.68 -1.78
C GLY A 110 12.13 8.02 -1.04
N GLN A 111 12.13 8.06 0.29
CA GLN A 111 13.33 8.33 1.09
C GLN A 111 14.36 7.21 0.99
N ASN A 112 13.93 5.95 1.02
CA ASN A 112 14.79 4.79 0.87
C ASN A 112 15.48 4.81 -0.51
N MET A 113 14.71 5.04 -1.58
CA MET A 113 15.25 5.21 -2.94
C MET A 113 16.29 6.31 -3.00
N LYS A 114 15.93 7.51 -2.51
CA LYS A 114 16.80 8.68 -2.52
C LYS A 114 18.13 8.38 -1.84
N THR A 115 18.10 7.73 -0.68
CA THR A 115 19.30 7.41 0.11
C THR A 115 20.22 6.44 -0.63
N GLY A 116 19.68 5.32 -1.13
CA GLY A 116 20.47 4.33 -1.87
C GLY A 116 20.99 4.88 -3.19
N LEU A 117 20.17 5.64 -3.91
CA LEU A 117 20.51 6.20 -5.22
C LEU A 117 21.59 7.28 -5.13
N ILE A 118 21.54 8.15 -4.13
CA ILE A 118 22.61 9.14 -3.90
C ILE A 118 23.95 8.43 -3.65
N ALA A 119 23.97 7.38 -2.83
CA ALA A 119 25.17 6.61 -2.56
C ALA A 119 25.72 5.97 -3.85
N ALA A 120 24.86 5.32 -4.64
CA ALA A 120 25.25 4.66 -5.88
C ALA A 120 25.72 5.64 -6.97
N LEU A 121 25.05 6.78 -7.14
CA LEU A 121 25.44 7.80 -8.11
C LEU A 121 26.78 8.45 -7.75
N ARG A 122 26.97 8.82 -6.47
CA ARG A 122 28.24 9.37 -5.99
C ARG A 122 29.38 8.38 -6.13
N PHE A 123 29.16 7.12 -5.74
CA PHE A 123 30.13 6.05 -5.97
C PHE A 123 30.46 5.91 -7.46
N SER A 124 29.45 5.89 -8.33
CA SER A 124 29.65 5.71 -9.76
C SER A 124 30.41 6.86 -10.42
N ALA A 125 30.26 8.08 -9.91
CA ALA A 125 30.97 9.26 -10.42
C ALA A 125 32.46 9.27 -10.07
N VAL A 126 32.87 8.60 -8.97
CA VAL A 126 34.27 8.57 -8.52
C VAL A 126 34.97 7.26 -8.82
N ARG A 127 34.24 6.14 -8.88
CA ARG A 127 34.81 4.84 -9.19
C ARG A 127 35.20 4.82 -10.64
N ARG A 128 36.49 4.58 -10.91
CA ARG A 128 37.00 4.33 -12.25
C ARG A 128 37.25 2.83 -12.45
N GLN A 129 36.91 2.33 -13.64
CA GLN A 129 37.20 0.97 -14.05
C GLN A 129 37.09 0.85 -15.56
N PHE A 130 38.13 0.31 -16.20
CA PHE A 130 38.26 0.15 -17.64
C PHE A 130 38.36 1.48 -18.41
N SER A 131 38.97 1.41 -19.59
CA SER A 131 39.06 2.50 -20.58
C SER A 131 39.72 1.94 -21.84
N SER A 132 39.58 2.64 -22.97
CA SER A 132 40.37 2.43 -24.18
C SER A 132 41.66 3.26 -24.20
N THR A 133 41.88 4.07 -23.16
CA THR A 133 43.05 4.95 -22.95
C THR A 133 43.75 4.57 -21.65
N GLU A 134 44.92 5.16 -21.36
CA GLU A 134 45.66 4.89 -20.11
C GLU A 134 44.90 5.33 -18.84
N ALA A 135 44.03 6.33 -18.94
CA ALA A 135 43.22 6.81 -17.81
C ALA A 135 41.84 6.15 -17.81
N GLU A 136 41.52 5.44 -16.72
CA GLU A 136 40.22 4.79 -16.56
C GLU A 136 39.06 5.79 -16.51
N ASN A 137 37.92 5.44 -17.11
CA ASN A 137 36.71 6.29 -17.08
C ASN A 137 35.93 6.10 -15.78
N ALA A 138 35.20 7.12 -15.34
CA ALA A 138 34.26 6.95 -14.24
C ALA A 138 33.17 5.97 -14.69
N VAL A 139 32.75 5.05 -13.83
CA VAL A 139 31.78 4.03 -14.24
C VAL A 139 30.43 4.64 -14.62
N LEU A 140 30.11 5.83 -14.10
CA LEU A 140 28.93 6.61 -14.47
C LEU A 140 28.94 7.08 -15.94
N ASP A 141 30.10 7.16 -16.59
CA ASP A 141 30.21 7.58 -17.99
C ASP A 141 29.75 6.47 -18.96
N TYR A 142 29.63 5.23 -18.48
CA TYR A 142 29.16 4.12 -19.30
C TYR A 142 27.62 4.09 -19.44
N PRO A 143 27.08 3.93 -20.66
CA PRO A 143 25.63 3.89 -20.90
C PRO A 143 24.89 2.83 -20.08
N LEU A 144 25.51 1.67 -19.82
CA LEU A 144 24.89 0.62 -19.02
C LEU A 144 24.70 1.04 -17.55
N GLN A 145 25.67 1.77 -16.98
CA GLN A 145 25.55 2.27 -15.60
C GLN A 145 24.49 3.37 -15.52
N GLN A 146 24.42 4.24 -16.53
CA GLN A 146 23.39 5.26 -16.63
C GLN A 146 21.99 4.66 -16.80
N TYR A 147 21.82 3.69 -17.70
CA TYR A 147 20.56 2.97 -17.89
C TYR A 147 20.09 2.30 -16.60
N LYS A 148 21.01 1.80 -15.78
CA LYS A 148 20.69 1.16 -14.50
C LYS A 148 20.20 2.15 -13.43
N LEU A 149 20.79 3.36 -13.35
CA LEU A 149 20.58 4.29 -12.24
C LEU A 149 19.70 5.50 -12.58
N ILE A 150 19.82 6.08 -13.77
CA ILE A 150 19.14 7.33 -14.14
C ILE A 150 17.62 7.20 -14.20
N PRO A 151 17.02 6.09 -14.67
CA PRO A 151 15.56 5.92 -14.58
C PRO A 151 15.03 5.97 -13.15
N HIS A 152 15.82 5.49 -12.17
CA HIS A 152 15.43 5.57 -10.76
C HIS A 152 15.45 6.99 -10.21
N LEU A 153 16.28 7.87 -10.78
CA LEU A 153 16.26 9.30 -10.44
C LEU A 153 14.92 9.94 -10.85
N ALA A 154 14.42 9.62 -12.05
CA ALA A 154 13.11 10.06 -12.50
C ALA A 154 12.00 9.51 -11.58
N ASN A 155 12.08 8.24 -11.17
CA ASN A 155 11.13 7.65 -10.23
C ASN A 155 11.12 8.38 -8.87
N VAL A 156 12.29 8.77 -8.33
CA VAL A 156 12.36 9.55 -7.07
C VAL A 156 11.64 10.89 -7.20
N LEU A 157 11.82 11.59 -8.33
CA LEU A 157 11.14 12.86 -8.58
C LEU A 157 9.62 12.67 -8.71
N ALA A 158 9.19 11.64 -9.45
CA ALA A 158 7.77 11.32 -9.60
C ALA A 158 7.11 10.97 -8.24
N ILE A 159 7.73 10.10 -7.44
CA ILE A 159 7.23 9.71 -6.11
C ILE A 159 7.21 10.92 -5.17
N ARG A 160 8.19 11.82 -5.25
CA ARG A 160 8.17 13.06 -4.48
C ARG A 160 6.96 13.92 -4.84
N SER A 161 6.66 14.10 -6.12
CA SER A 161 5.49 14.87 -6.57
C SER A 161 4.18 14.22 -6.09
N ILE A 162 4.08 12.89 -6.19
CA ILE A 162 2.95 12.12 -5.66
C ILE A 162 2.79 12.36 -4.16
N TYR A 163 3.87 12.26 -3.38
CA TYR A 163 3.81 12.45 -1.94
C TYR A 163 3.40 13.87 -1.54
N LEU A 164 3.89 14.89 -2.25
CA LEU A 164 3.45 16.28 -2.03
C LEU A 164 1.95 16.42 -2.28
N TRP A 165 1.44 15.86 -3.38
CA TRP A 165 0.01 15.85 -3.66
C TRP A 165 -0.78 15.10 -2.58
N LEU A 166 -0.32 13.93 -2.14
CA LEU A 166 -0.95 13.16 -1.07
C LEU A 166 -1.05 13.97 0.21
N ASN A 167 0.03 14.63 0.64
CA ASN A 167 0.04 15.46 1.85
C ASN A 167 -0.93 16.64 1.79
N THR A 168 -1.06 17.28 0.63
CA THR A 168 -2.01 18.39 0.45
C THR A 168 -3.46 17.91 0.51
N ASN A 169 -3.75 16.71 -0.02
CA ASN A 169 -5.12 16.21 -0.14
C ASN A 169 -5.59 15.35 1.04
N LEU A 170 -4.67 14.77 1.82
CA LEU A 170 -5.01 13.89 2.94
C LEU A 170 -5.98 14.53 3.95
N PRO A 171 -5.78 15.79 4.40
CA PRO A 171 -6.68 16.42 5.37
C PRO A 171 -8.10 16.61 4.79
N VAL A 172 -8.19 17.00 3.52
CA VAL A 172 -9.47 17.19 2.81
C VAL A 172 -10.22 15.87 2.71
N ILE A 173 -9.52 14.79 2.37
CA ILE A 173 -10.11 13.46 2.29
C ILE A 173 -10.52 12.96 3.68
N GLN A 174 -9.75 13.25 4.72
CA GLN A 174 -10.10 12.88 6.10
C GLN A 174 -11.43 13.52 6.52
N GLN A 175 -11.63 14.80 6.21
CA GLN A 175 -12.92 15.47 6.43
C GLN A 175 -14.06 14.79 5.65
N LYS A 176 -13.85 14.47 4.38
CA LYS A 176 -14.85 13.80 3.55
C LYS A 176 -15.22 12.40 4.04
N ILE A 177 -14.29 11.69 4.67
CA ILE A 177 -14.55 10.40 5.31
C ILE A 177 -15.50 10.56 6.50
N ASP A 178 -15.36 11.66 7.26
CA ASP A 178 -16.24 11.95 8.39
C ASP A 178 -17.64 12.37 7.94
N GLU A 179 -17.74 13.11 6.84
CA GLU A 179 -19.01 13.57 6.25
C GLU A 179 -19.76 12.44 5.51
N ASN A 180 -19.08 11.77 4.58
CA ASN A 180 -19.64 10.70 3.77
C ASN A 180 -18.55 9.65 3.42
N PRO A 181 -18.36 8.63 4.27
CA PRO A 181 -17.34 7.60 4.04
C PRO A 181 -17.61 6.75 2.78
N GLU A 182 -18.81 6.84 2.20
CA GLU A 182 -19.20 6.15 0.97
C GLU A 182 -19.08 7.03 -0.28
N GLY A 183 -18.55 8.25 -0.12
CA GLY A 183 -18.39 9.22 -1.19
C GLY A 183 -17.47 8.71 -2.31
N LEU A 184 -17.76 9.15 -3.54
CA LEU A 184 -16.94 8.85 -4.72
C LEU A 184 -15.50 9.31 -4.51
N GLU A 185 -15.30 10.49 -3.95
CA GLU A 185 -13.98 11.09 -3.74
C GLU A 185 -13.12 10.28 -2.75
N VAL A 186 -13.74 9.72 -1.71
CA VAL A 186 -13.07 8.80 -0.78
C VAL A 186 -12.66 7.53 -1.50
N SER A 187 -13.58 6.96 -2.29
CA SER A 187 -13.33 5.73 -3.06
C SER A 187 -12.23 5.91 -4.13
N GLU A 188 -12.24 7.05 -4.82
CA GLU A 188 -11.24 7.41 -5.82
C GLU A 188 -9.88 7.66 -5.19
N PHE A 189 -9.83 8.44 -4.10
CA PHE A 189 -8.58 8.68 -3.39
C PHE A 189 -7.98 7.37 -2.85
N HIS A 190 -8.80 6.48 -2.30
CA HIS A 190 -8.39 5.14 -1.89
C HIS A 190 -7.78 4.34 -3.05
N ALA A 191 -8.39 4.38 -4.23
CA ALA A 191 -7.88 3.70 -5.42
C ALA A 191 -6.55 4.27 -5.90
N ILE A 192 -6.40 5.60 -5.91
CA ILE A 192 -5.14 6.29 -6.26
C ILE A 192 -4.05 5.91 -5.26
N LEU A 193 -4.31 6.06 -3.96
CA LEU A 193 -3.32 5.79 -2.92
C LEU A 193 -2.91 4.32 -2.87
N SER A 194 -3.84 3.39 -3.12
CA SER A 194 -3.55 1.96 -3.22
C SER A 194 -2.54 1.68 -4.35
N ALA A 195 -2.73 2.31 -5.51
CA ALA A 195 -1.77 2.22 -6.62
C ALA A 195 -0.44 2.91 -6.29
N CYS A 196 -0.46 4.13 -5.76
CA CYS A 196 0.74 4.87 -5.38
C CYS A 196 1.60 4.08 -4.39
N LYS A 197 1.00 3.49 -3.34
CA LYS A 197 1.70 2.65 -2.36
C LYS A 197 2.33 1.44 -3.04
N GLY A 198 1.55 0.70 -3.83
CA GLY A 198 2.02 -0.51 -4.51
C GLY A 198 3.20 -0.22 -5.45
N VAL A 199 3.04 0.74 -6.35
CA VAL A 199 4.06 1.11 -7.35
C VAL A 199 5.30 1.71 -6.69
N SER A 200 5.14 2.62 -5.73
CA SER A 200 6.29 3.28 -5.09
C SER A 200 7.17 2.28 -4.33
N THR A 201 6.58 1.30 -3.67
CA THR A 201 7.33 0.27 -2.92
C THR A 201 8.03 -0.73 -3.84
N TRP A 202 7.43 -1.11 -4.97
CA TRP A 202 8.12 -1.89 -6.00
C TRP A 202 9.30 -1.12 -6.63
N TYR A 203 9.11 0.15 -6.95
CA TYR A 203 10.21 1.00 -7.42
C TYR A 203 11.31 1.15 -6.38
N ALA A 204 10.97 1.26 -5.09
CA ALA A 204 11.97 1.32 -4.04
C ALA A 204 12.83 0.05 -3.98
N ASN A 205 12.21 -1.12 -4.01
CA ASN A 205 12.95 -2.38 -3.98
C ASN A 205 13.83 -2.56 -5.23
N SER A 206 13.31 -2.23 -6.42
CA SER A 206 14.08 -2.29 -7.67
C SER A 206 15.26 -1.31 -7.66
N CYS A 207 15.04 -0.07 -7.23
CA CYS A 207 16.07 0.95 -7.10
C CYS A 207 17.20 0.49 -6.17
N LEU A 208 16.87 0.02 -4.97
CA LEU A 208 17.87 -0.39 -3.97
C LEU A 208 18.68 -1.60 -4.44
N LYS A 209 18.03 -2.56 -5.11
CA LYS A 209 18.71 -3.69 -5.74
C LYS A 209 19.72 -3.21 -6.79
N HIS A 210 19.30 -2.34 -7.71
CA HIS A 210 20.18 -1.78 -8.74
C HIS A 210 21.30 -0.93 -8.14
N CYS A 211 21.04 -0.17 -7.07
CA CYS A 211 22.08 0.59 -6.35
C CYS A 211 23.16 -0.32 -5.76
N ARG A 212 22.77 -1.46 -5.17
CA ARG A 212 23.70 -2.45 -4.63
C ARG A 212 24.54 -3.10 -5.74
N GLU A 213 23.92 -3.41 -6.88
CA GLU A 213 24.63 -3.97 -8.04
C GLU A 213 25.56 -2.95 -8.70
N ALA A 214 25.13 -1.70 -8.83
CA ALA A 214 25.89 -0.60 -9.42
C ALA A 214 27.15 -0.25 -8.62
N THR A 215 27.18 -0.58 -7.33
CA THR A 215 28.31 -0.36 -6.42
C THR A 215 29.27 -1.56 -6.32
N GLY A 216 29.06 -2.59 -7.15
CA GLY A 216 29.95 -3.75 -7.27
C GLY A 216 30.12 -4.53 -5.96
N GLY A 217 31.32 -5.06 -5.73
CA GLY A 217 31.64 -5.81 -4.50
C GLY A 217 31.58 -4.95 -3.24
N LEU A 218 31.92 -3.66 -3.34
CA LEU A 218 31.86 -2.74 -2.19
C LEU A 218 30.43 -2.48 -1.72
N GLY A 219 29.46 -2.55 -2.63
CA GLY A 219 28.03 -2.51 -2.30
C GLY A 219 27.53 -3.69 -1.43
N TYR A 220 28.31 -4.77 -1.32
CA TYR A 220 27.99 -5.90 -0.44
C TYR A 220 28.41 -5.67 1.02
N SER A 221 29.29 -4.69 1.27
CA SER A 221 29.71 -4.32 2.63
C SER A 221 28.52 -3.80 3.43
N ALA A 222 28.36 -4.27 4.67
CA ALA A 222 27.36 -3.74 5.61
C ALA A 222 27.55 -2.23 5.87
N TYR A 223 28.79 -1.73 5.78
CA TYR A 223 29.13 -0.31 5.96
C TYR A 223 28.71 0.56 4.77
N SER A 224 28.43 -0.01 3.59
CA SER A 224 27.82 0.72 2.48
C SER A 224 26.39 1.16 2.80
N ASN A 225 25.76 0.54 3.80
CA ASN A 225 24.39 0.75 4.25
C ASN A 225 23.29 0.40 3.21
N ILE A 226 23.62 0.19 1.94
CA ILE A 226 22.64 -0.10 0.87
C ILE A 226 21.90 -1.41 1.16
N GLY A 227 22.62 -2.47 1.53
CA GLY A 227 22.01 -3.76 1.87
C GLY A 227 21.02 -3.67 3.03
N ARG A 228 21.36 -2.90 4.09
CA ARG A 228 20.47 -2.69 5.24
C ARG A 228 19.20 -1.93 4.85
N ILE A 229 19.32 -0.85 4.06
CA ILE A 229 18.16 -0.09 3.57
C ILE A 229 17.28 -0.98 2.70
N MET A 230 17.87 -1.80 1.82
CA MET A 230 17.16 -2.74 0.96
C MET A 230 16.33 -3.74 1.78
N MET A 231 16.91 -4.35 2.82
CA MET A 231 16.18 -5.28 3.68
C MET A 231 15.07 -4.60 4.47
N ASN A 232 15.32 -3.39 4.99
CA ASN A 232 14.32 -2.62 5.74
C ASN A 232 13.16 -2.15 4.85
N ALA A 233 13.42 -1.77 3.61
CA ALA A 233 12.39 -1.30 2.68
C ALA A 233 11.45 -2.41 2.21
N ASN A 234 11.90 -3.67 2.25
CA ASN A 234 11.19 -4.79 1.64
C ASN A 234 9.81 -5.02 2.26
N ILE A 235 9.63 -4.81 3.57
CA ILE A 235 8.31 -4.94 4.23
C ILE A 235 7.24 -4.03 3.63
N GLY A 236 7.66 -2.94 2.96
CA GLY A 236 6.83 -1.99 2.23
C GLY A 236 5.84 -2.64 1.27
N VAL A 237 6.20 -3.77 0.65
CA VAL A 237 5.32 -4.45 -0.32
C VAL A 237 4.18 -5.23 0.32
N ALA A 238 4.26 -5.52 1.61
CA ALA A 238 3.33 -6.42 2.31
C ALA A 238 2.49 -5.70 3.38
N TRP A 239 3.09 -4.84 4.21
CA TRP A 239 2.34 -4.13 5.24
C TRP A 239 1.45 -3.03 4.64
N GLU A 240 0.45 -2.57 5.39
CA GLU A 240 -0.55 -1.59 4.94
C GLU A 240 -1.36 -2.03 3.69
N GLY A 241 -1.36 -3.33 3.43
CA GLY A 241 -2.01 -4.00 2.30
C GLY A 241 -0.99 -4.56 1.31
N ASP A 242 -1.09 -5.86 1.00
CA ASP A 242 -0.28 -6.49 -0.04
C ASP A 242 -0.39 -5.73 -1.38
N ASN A 243 0.74 -5.52 -2.06
CA ASN A 243 0.76 -4.74 -3.29
C ASN A 243 -0.16 -5.32 -4.37
N GLY A 244 -0.18 -6.64 -4.56
CA GLY A 244 -1.05 -7.28 -5.56
C GLY A 244 -2.54 -7.07 -5.25
N VAL A 245 -2.91 -7.22 -3.97
CA VAL A 245 -4.27 -6.93 -3.50
C VAL A 245 -4.65 -5.46 -3.72
N LEU A 246 -3.74 -4.53 -3.44
CA LEU A 246 -4.00 -3.09 -3.61
C LEU A 246 -4.16 -2.70 -5.07
N ILE A 247 -3.30 -3.21 -5.97
CA ILE A 247 -3.46 -3.01 -7.41
C ILE A 247 -4.78 -3.60 -7.90
N GLN A 248 -5.19 -4.78 -7.40
CA GLN A 248 -6.49 -5.35 -7.73
C GLN A 248 -7.65 -4.45 -7.27
N GLN A 249 -7.55 -3.79 -6.11
CA GLN A 249 -8.57 -2.85 -5.64
C GLN A 249 -8.67 -1.63 -6.57
N THR A 250 -7.54 -1.06 -6.99
CA THR A 250 -7.52 0.02 -7.99
C THR A 250 -8.13 -0.44 -9.32
N GLY A 251 -7.75 -1.63 -9.81
CA GLY A 251 -8.31 -2.20 -11.03
C GLY A 251 -9.84 -2.37 -10.94
N LYS A 252 -10.35 -2.89 -9.82
CA LYS A 252 -11.79 -3.00 -9.57
C LYS A 252 -12.48 -1.64 -9.56
N PHE A 253 -11.86 -0.59 -9.03
CA PHE A 253 -12.40 0.77 -9.08
C PHE A 253 -12.50 1.29 -10.52
N ILE A 254 -11.43 1.14 -11.31
CA ILE A 254 -11.39 1.56 -12.72
C ILE A 254 -12.45 0.80 -13.54
N LEU A 255 -12.52 -0.54 -13.38
CA LEU A 255 -13.51 -1.36 -14.09
C LEU A 255 -14.95 -0.99 -13.72
N LYS A 256 -15.23 -0.65 -12.45
CA LYS A 256 -16.55 -0.16 -12.06
C LYS A 256 -16.90 1.17 -12.72
N GLN A 257 -15.93 2.07 -12.85
CA GLN A 257 -16.13 3.35 -13.55
C GLN A 257 -16.35 3.14 -15.04
N PHE A 258 -15.57 2.25 -15.65
CA PHE A 258 -15.73 1.85 -17.04
C PHE A 258 -17.08 1.17 -17.31
N GLN A 259 -17.53 0.26 -16.43
CA GLN A 259 -18.83 -0.42 -16.57
C GLN A 259 -20.04 0.52 -16.59
N ARG A 260 -19.90 1.75 -16.06
CA ARG A 260 -20.94 2.78 -16.14
C ARG A 260 -21.15 3.22 -17.59
N THR A 261 -20.10 3.26 -18.41
CA THR A 261 -20.18 3.71 -19.80
C THR A 261 -21.04 2.78 -20.64
N PHE A 262 -20.92 1.46 -20.48
CA PHE A 262 -21.80 0.48 -21.13
C PHE A 262 -23.29 0.61 -20.79
N LYS A 263 -23.62 1.35 -19.72
CA LYS A 263 -25.00 1.64 -19.32
C LYS A 263 -25.45 3.03 -19.77
N GLY A 264 -24.71 3.68 -20.67
CA GLY A 264 -24.97 5.04 -21.14
C GLY A 264 -24.62 6.14 -20.13
N HIS A 265 -23.89 5.83 -19.05
CA HIS A 265 -23.48 6.83 -18.06
C HIS A 265 -22.02 7.27 -18.27
N VAL A 266 -21.72 8.53 -17.98
CA VAL A 266 -20.35 9.03 -18.03
C VAL A 266 -19.52 8.57 -16.83
N ILE A 267 -18.20 8.48 -17.03
CA ILE A 267 -17.22 8.35 -15.94
C ILE A 267 -17.26 9.63 -15.11
N ASN A 268 -17.51 9.49 -13.80
CA ASN A 268 -17.61 10.63 -12.90
C ASN A 268 -16.37 10.85 -12.03
N ALA A 269 -15.44 9.89 -11.99
CA ALA A 269 -14.15 10.01 -11.33
C ALA A 269 -13.21 10.96 -12.12
N PRO A 270 -12.85 12.15 -11.58
CA PRO A 270 -11.97 13.11 -12.23
C PRO A 270 -10.68 12.52 -12.83
N THR A 271 -10.02 11.61 -12.12
CA THR A 271 -8.74 11.02 -12.55
C THR A 271 -8.86 10.06 -13.73
N LEU A 272 -10.08 9.60 -14.03
CA LEU A 272 -10.36 8.65 -15.11
C LEU A 272 -11.04 9.33 -16.30
N LYS A 273 -11.17 10.66 -16.32
CA LYS A 273 -11.74 11.40 -17.46
C LYS A 273 -10.97 11.22 -18.76
N CYS A 274 -9.69 10.84 -18.69
CA CYS A 274 -8.88 10.50 -19.86
C CYS A 274 -9.35 9.22 -20.55
N ILE A 275 -10.12 8.36 -19.86
CA ILE A 275 -10.73 7.17 -20.44
C ILE A 275 -11.95 7.62 -21.24
N GLN A 276 -11.73 7.94 -22.51
CA GLN A 276 -12.80 8.20 -23.46
C GLN A 276 -13.23 6.89 -24.10
N VAL A 277 -14.51 6.54 -23.95
CA VAL A 277 -15.11 5.39 -24.62
C VAL A 277 -16.10 5.93 -25.64
N ASP A 278 -15.83 5.69 -26.92
CA ASP A 278 -16.80 5.92 -27.97
C ASP A 278 -17.87 4.81 -27.87
N HIS A 279 -18.96 5.12 -27.18
CA HIS A 279 -20.02 4.17 -26.91
C HIS A 279 -20.68 3.67 -28.19
N GLU A 280 -20.83 4.51 -29.20
CA GLU A 280 -21.40 4.10 -30.49
C GLU A 280 -20.47 3.11 -31.18
N LYS A 281 -19.17 3.42 -31.24
CA LYS A 281 -18.17 2.51 -31.81
C LYS A 281 -18.11 1.16 -31.08
N VAL A 282 -18.18 1.18 -29.75
CA VAL A 282 -18.16 -0.05 -28.93
C VAL A 282 -19.44 -0.88 -29.12
N MET A 283 -20.62 -0.24 -29.16
CA MET A 283 -21.88 -0.96 -29.40
C MET A 283 -22.03 -1.43 -30.85
N GLN A 284 -21.39 -0.74 -31.81
CA GLN A 284 -21.32 -1.15 -33.21
C GLN A 284 -20.24 -2.23 -33.45
N PHE A 285 -19.29 -2.39 -32.52
CA PHE A 285 -18.27 -3.43 -32.62
C PHE A 285 -18.92 -4.80 -32.49
N LYS A 286 -19.01 -5.50 -33.62
CA LYS A 286 -19.37 -6.90 -33.69
C LYS A 286 -18.09 -7.69 -33.91
N ALA A 287 -17.57 -8.30 -32.86
CA ALA A 287 -16.50 -9.25 -33.01
C ALA A 287 -17.00 -10.42 -33.87
N LYS A 288 -16.32 -10.66 -35.00
CA LYS A 288 -16.61 -11.80 -35.87
C LYS A 288 -15.89 -13.02 -35.32
N PHE A 289 -16.55 -13.75 -34.44
CA PHE A 289 -16.10 -15.07 -34.03
C PHE A 289 -16.85 -16.12 -34.82
N GLU A 290 -16.12 -17.00 -35.50
CA GLU A 290 -16.65 -18.11 -36.29
C GLU A 290 -16.82 -19.37 -35.42
N ASN A 291 -16.06 -19.49 -34.32
CA ASN A 291 -16.18 -20.58 -33.35
C ASN A 291 -15.65 -20.18 -31.96
N SER A 292 -15.87 -21.04 -30.97
CA SER A 292 -15.47 -20.80 -29.57
C SER A 292 -13.96 -20.84 -29.33
N GLU A 293 -13.17 -21.51 -30.18
CA GLU A 293 -11.70 -21.55 -30.05
C GLU A 293 -11.07 -20.18 -30.30
N GLN A 294 -11.70 -19.32 -31.11
CA GLN A 294 -11.22 -17.95 -31.35
C GLN A 294 -11.31 -17.03 -30.12
N LEU A 295 -12.05 -17.41 -29.08
CA LEU A 295 -12.08 -16.71 -27.79
C LEU A 295 -10.87 -17.05 -26.90
N GLU A 296 -10.19 -18.17 -27.18
CA GLU A 296 -9.03 -18.62 -26.41
C GLU A 296 -7.71 -18.03 -26.95
N ASN A 297 -7.74 -17.43 -28.15
CA ASN A 297 -6.58 -16.78 -28.74
C ASN A 297 -6.47 -15.33 -28.21
N GLU A 298 -5.46 -15.05 -27.41
CA GLU A 298 -5.24 -13.73 -26.78
C GLU A 298 -5.13 -12.58 -27.81
N ASN A 299 -4.76 -12.89 -29.05
CA ASN A 299 -4.61 -11.90 -30.12
C ASN A 299 -5.96 -11.41 -30.71
N THR A 300 -7.05 -12.15 -30.55
CA THR A 300 -8.38 -11.80 -31.11
C THR A 300 -9.26 -11.00 -30.15
N VAL A 301 -8.88 -10.87 -28.87
CA VAL A 301 -9.66 -10.14 -27.86
C VAL A 301 -9.35 -8.63 -27.85
N LEU A 302 -8.23 -8.22 -28.47
CA LEU A 302 -7.71 -6.84 -28.42
C LEU A 302 -7.61 -6.14 -29.79
N SER A 303 -8.04 -6.78 -30.88
CA SER A 303 -8.11 -6.22 -32.25
C SER A 303 -9.50 -5.66 -32.57
#